data_AF-A0A3C1BFW3-F1
#
_entry.id   AF-A0A3C1BFW3-F1
#
_cell.length_a   1.000
_cell.length_b   1.000
_cell.length_c   1.000
_cell.angle_alpha   90.00
_cell.angle_beta   90.00
_cell.angle_gamma   90.00
#
_symmetry.space_group_name_H-M   'P 1'
#
loop_
_entity.id
_entity.type
_entity.pdbx_description
1 polymer ?
#
loop_
_entity_poly.entity_id
_entity_poly.type
_entity_poly.pdbx_seq_one_letter_code
_entity_poly.pdbx_strand_id
1 'polypeptide(L)' 'SNALVKQIIQNNAALIPDYENKILTVVLHSLSVPGFNQPAAKLAVILNQTETIFPGTDLKLNFKISALSNCEK' A
#
# COMPACT_ATOMS: atom_id res chain seq x y z
N SER A 1 -14.53 15.85 -0.28
CA SER A 1 -13.28 15.42 -0.93
C SER A 1 -12.33 14.89 0.13
N ASN A 2 -12.03 13.59 0.18
CA ASN A 2 -11.20 13.02 1.25
C ASN A 2 -9.71 13.31 0.95
N ALA A 3 -9.19 14.42 1.49
CA ALA A 3 -7.82 14.91 1.22
C ALA A 3 -6.75 13.86 1.56
N LEU A 4 -7.03 12.98 2.53
CA LEU A 4 -6.20 11.84 2.91
C LEU A 4 -5.99 10.83 1.78
N VAL A 5 -7.08 10.44 1.12
CA VAL A 5 -7.02 9.47 0.01
C VAL A 5 -6.17 10.04 -1.13
N LYS A 6 -6.34 11.34 -1.42
CA LYS A 6 -5.51 12.02 -2.43
C LYS A 6 -4.03 12.04 -2.05
N GLN A 7 -3.68 12.36 -0.81
CA GLN A 7 -2.27 12.39 -0.39
C GLN A 7 -1.62 11.01 -0.35
N ILE A 8 -2.36 9.95 0.00
CA ILE A 8 -1.86 8.57 -0.04
C ILE A 8 -1.58 8.14 -1.49
N ILE A 9 -2.44 8.51 -2.44
CA ILE A 9 -2.26 8.20 -3.86
C ILE A 9 -1.15 9.04 -4.50
N GLN A 10 -0.97 10.29 -4.05
CA GLN A 10 0.03 11.23 -4.58
C GLN A 10 1.46 10.97 -4.09
N ASN A 11 1.64 10.15 -3.06
CA ASN A 11 2.98 9.77 -2.58
C ASN A 11 3.52 8.61 -3.43
N ASN A 12 4.81 8.65 -3.78
CA ASN A 12 5.45 7.63 -4.61
C ASN A 12 5.35 6.26 -3.93
N ALA A 13 4.47 5.38 -4.39
CA ALA A 13 4.42 4.01 -3.91
C ALA A 13 5.59 3.20 -4.49
N ALA A 14 6.27 2.42 -3.66
CA ALA A 14 7.24 1.46 -4.18
C ALA A 14 6.50 0.24 -4.77
N LEU A 15 6.90 -0.17 -5.98
CA LEU A 15 6.39 -1.35 -6.66
C LEU A 15 7.46 -2.45 -6.65
N ILE A 16 7.15 -3.59 -6.05
CA ILE A 16 8.08 -4.71 -5.89
C ILE A 16 7.44 -5.96 -6.50
N PRO A 17 7.86 -6.40 -7.70
CA PRO A 17 7.32 -7.59 -8.34
C PRO A 17 7.93 -8.86 -7.75
N ASP A 18 7.07 -9.86 -7.56
CA ASP A 18 7.41 -11.26 -7.28
C ASP A 18 6.76 -12.10 -8.38
N TYR A 19 7.55 -12.44 -9.39
CA TYR A 19 7.07 -13.17 -10.56
C TYR A 19 6.82 -14.65 -10.27
N GLU A 20 7.48 -15.23 -9.25
CA GLU A 20 7.30 -16.63 -8.89
C GLU A 20 5.94 -16.83 -8.22
N ASN A 21 5.60 -15.95 -7.28
CA ASN A 21 4.32 -16.01 -6.56
C ASN A 21 3.20 -15.23 -7.26
N LYS A 22 3.51 -14.57 -8.38
CA LYS A 22 2.59 -13.71 -9.15
C LYS A 22 1.97 -12.60 -8.32
N ILE A 23 2.81 -11.91 -7.55
CA ILE A 23 2.40 -10.81 -6.66
C ILE A 23 3.14 -9.54 -7.06
N LEU A 24 2.42 -8.43 -7.15
CA LEU A 24 3.00 -7.09 -7.20
C LEU A 24 2.74 -6.39 -5.87
N THR A 25 3.77 -6.28 -5.04
CA THR A 25 3.65 -5.58 -3.77
C THR A 25 3.68 -4.08 -4.01
N VAL A 26 2.63 -3.39 -3.55
CA VAL A 26 2.51 -1.93 -3.60
C VAL A 26 2.70 -1.38 -2.20
N VAL A 27 3.83 -0.73 -1.94
CA VAL A 27 4.11 -0.12 -0.63
C VAL A 27 3.58 1.30 -0.61
N LEU A 28 2.49 1.49 0.13
CA LEU A 28 1.91 2.80 0.42
C LEU A 28 2.75 3.47 1.51
N HIS A 29 3.44 4.56 1.16
CA HIS A 29 4.19 5.32 2.13
C HIS A 29 3.24 6.06 3.06
N SER A 30 3.29 5.76 4.36
CA SER A 30 2.51 6.51 5.34
C SER A 30 3.04 7.93 5.44
N LEU A 31 2.13 8.90 5.58
CA LEU A 31 2.50 10.24 5.99
C LEU A 31 3.12 10.16 7.40
N SER A 32 4.20 10.88 7.66
CA SER A 32 5.04 10.84 8.88
C SER A 32 4.33 11.25 10.19
N VAL A 33 3.00 11.25 10.23
CA VAL A 33 2.19 11.57 11.40
C VAL A 33 1.53 10.28 11.92
N PRO A 34 1.82 9.86 13.17
CA PRO A 34 1.37 8.59 13.74
C PRO A 34 -0.15 8.34 13.64
N GLY A 35 -0.96 9.40 13.65
CA GLY A 35 -2.42 9.31 13.53
C GLY A 35 -2.93 8.75 12.19
N PHE A 36 -2.09 8.71 11.14
CA PHE A 36 -2.49 8.19 9.83
C PHE A 36 -2.14 6.72 9.59
N ASN A 37 -1.40 6.08 10.50
CA ASN A 37 -1.00 4.68 10.34
C ASN A 37 -2.20 3.73 10.36
N GLN A 38 -3.16 3.93 11.27
CA GLN A 38 -4.36 3.10 11.37
C GLN A 38 -5.29 3.22 10.13
N PRO A 39 -5.64 4.43 9.67
CA PRO A 39 -6.39 4.58 8.42
C PRO A 39 -5.68 3.97 7.20
N ALA A 40 -4.36 4.14 7.09
CA ALA A 40 -3.58 3.57 5.99
C ALA A 40 -3.56 2.03 6.02
N ALA A 41 -3.44 1.43 7.21
CA ALA A 41 -3.54 -0.02 7.38
C ALA A 41 -4.91 -0.56 6.94
N LYS A 42 -6.00 0.10 7.36
CA LYS A 42 -7.36 -0.26 6.95
C LYS A 42 -7.55 -0.14 5.44
N LEU A 43 -6.99 0.89 4.82
CA LEU A 43 -7.04 1.06 3.37
C LEU A 43 -6.33 -0.09 2.64
N ALA A 44 -5.13 -0.49 3.09
CA ALA A 44 -4.41 -1.62 2.51
C ALA A 44 -5.22 -2.93 2.60
N VAL A 45 -5.90 -3.18 3.73
CA VAL A 45 -6.79 -4.34 3.88
C VAL A 45 -7.94 -4.30 2.87
N ILE A 46 -8.64 -3.16 2.76
CA ILE A 46 -9.76 -3.02 1.82
C ILE A 46 -9.29 -3.20 0.37
N LEU A 47 -8.13 -2.65 0.01
CA LEU A 47 -7.58 -2.81 -1.34
C LEU A 47 -7.14 -4.25 -1.63
N ASN A 48 -6.64 -4.98 -0.65
CA ASN A 48 -6.28 -6.39 -0.85
C ASN A 48 -7.49 -7.31 -1.01
N GLN A 49 -8.66 -6.93 -0.47
CA GLN A 49 -9.90 -7.68 -0.64
C GLN A 49 -10.45 -7.64 -2.08
N THR A 50 -10.00 -6.70 -2.92
CA THR A 50 -10.45 -6.62 -4.31
C THR A 50 -9.74 -7.61 -5.23
N GLU A 51 -8.76 -8.37 -4.71
CA GLU A 51 -7.97 -9.38 -5.43
C GLU A 51 -7.53 -8.92 -6.83
N THR A 52 -7.19 -7.64 -6.94
CA THR A 52 -7.01 -6.99 -8.24
C THR A 52 -5.74 -7.47 -8.92
N ILE A 53 -5.86 -7.80 -10.20
CA ILE A 53 -4.72 -8.12 -11.07
C ILE A 53 -4.25 -6.84 -11.76
N PHE A 54 -2.94 -6.62 -11.81
CA PHE A 54 -2.38 -5.47 -12.48
C PHE A 54 -2.54 -5.59 -14.01
N PRO A 55 -3.07 -4.56 -14.71
CA PRO A 55 -3.38 -4.64 -16.13
C PRO A 55 -2.18 -5.07 -16.99
N GLY A 56 -2.42 -5.97 -17.94
CA GLY A 56 -1.39 -6.46 -18.87
C GLY A 56 -0.40 -7.44 -18.24
N THR A 57 -0.66 -7.91 -17.02
CA THR A 57 0.17 -8.91 -16.30
C THR A 57 -0.72 -9.96 -15.65
N ASP A 58 -0.10 -10.99 -15.06
CA ASP A 58 -0.75 -11.96 -14.17
C ASP A 58 -0.44 -11.70 -12.68
N LEU A 59 0.10 -10.52 -12.35
CA LEU A 59 0.49 -10.16 -11.00
C LEU A 59 -0.71 -9.65 -10.19
N LYS A 60 -1.02 -10.31 -9.07
CA LYS A 60 -2.00 -9.83 -8.10
C LYS A 60 -1.42 -8.72 -7.24
N LEU A 61 -2.15 -7.62 -7.09
CA LEU A 61 -1.77 -6.52 -6.24
C LEU A 61 -1.81 -6.93 -4.76
N ASN A 62 -0.77 -6.55 -4.03
CA ASN A 62 -0.66 -6.73 -2.59
C ASN A 62 -0.20 -5.42 -1.94
N PHE A 63 -1.13 -4.67 -1.38
CA PHE A 63 -0.89 -3.39 -0.72
C PHE A 63 -0.32 -3.60 0.68
N LYS A 64 0.77 -2.91 0.98
CA LYS A 64 1.41 -2.84 2.32
C LYS A 64 1.64 -1.39 2.70
N ILE A 65 1.74 -1.09 3.99
CA ILE A 65 2.13 0.23 4.47
C ILE A 65 3.60 0.24 4.88
N SER A 66 4.34 1.31 4.58
CA SER A 66 5.75 1.44 4.98
C SER A 66 5.96 1.77 6.46
N ALA A 67 4.87 1.90 7.23
CA ALA A 67 4.94 2.16 8.67
C ALA A 67 5.33 0.87 9.40
N LEU A 68 6.62 0.58 9.46
CA LEU A 68 7.32 -0.27 10.46
C LEU A 68 8.82 -0.25 10.11
N SER A 69 9.44 0.92 10.23
CA SER A 69 10.88 1.06 10.42
C SER A 69 11.04 2.23 11.39
N ASN A 70 11.53 1.94 12.59
CA ASN A 70 11.63 2.84 13.75
C ASN A 70 10.34 3.23 14.47
N CYS A 71 9.83 2.32 15.29
CA CYS A 71 9.43 2.70 16.65
C CYS A 71 9.74 1.55 17.61
N GLU A 72 11.02 1.20 17.68
CA GLU A 72 11.59 0.67 18.92
C GLU A 72 12.16 1.86 19.68
N LYS A 73 11.43 2.31 20.70
CA LYS A 73 11.97 2.99 21.88
C LYS A 73 10.95 2.91 23.01
#